data_AF-A0A1V6IR63-F1
#
_entry.id   AF-A0A1V6IR63-F1
#
_cell.length_a   1.000
_cell.length_b   1.000
_cell.length_c   1.000
_cell.angle_alpha   90.00
_cell.angle_beta   90.00
_cell.angle_gamma   90.00
#
_symmetry.space_group_name_H-M   'P 1'
#
loop_
_entity.id
_entity.type
_entity.pdbx_description
1 polymer ?
#
loop_
_entity_poly.entity_id
_entity_poly.type
_entity_poly.pdbx_seq_one_letter_code
_entity_poly.pdbx_strand_id
1 'polypeptide(L)'
;MQEIQMSTLKTVQLRYHEAEYFYSQFIIHSGPPYDSYFKMVCYLDAFLSSLVSIEEMVNKCDQKRLRKIDLFRFIKALRNIAVHHCVFAAPQPEAKFERPFFRHLSDSIGGEQESSSKLAIKYDVLREIFKSIEAERKNEKETLEAAQRYLSKLESRPQPVYIDLVLHDALNEVKAFVQ
;
A
#
# COMPACT_ATOMS: atom_id res chain seq x y z
N MET A 1 -8.80 -5.68 19.83
CA MET A 1 -8.92 -4.29 20.31
C MET A 1 -9.65 -4.33 21.64
N GLN A 2 -9.03 -3.87 22.74
CA GLN A 2 -9.83 -3.32 23.84
C GLN A 2 -10.70 -2.20 23.24
N GLU A 3 -11.96 -2.10 23.63
CA GLU A 3 -12.87 -1.06 23.14
C GLU A 3 -12.32 0.33 23.48
N ILE A 4 -11.49 0.86 22.59
CA ILE A 4 -11.19 2.29 22.57
C ILE A 4 -12.55 2.94 22.31
N GLN A 5 -12.97 3.87 23.17
CA GLN A 5 -14.16 4.67 22.90
C GLN A 5 -13.91 5.45 21.60
N MET A 6 -14.39 4.90 20.48
CA MET A 6 -14.23 5.47 19.14
C MET A 6 -14.74 6.92 19.09
N SER A 7 -15.72 7.24 19.95
CA SER A 7 -16.30 8.57 20.12
C SER A 7 -15.34 9.62 20.69
N THR A 8 -14.22 9.23 21.31
CA THR A 8 -13.23 10.15 21.90
C THR A 8 -12.04 10.43 21.00
N LEU A 9 -11.89 9.68 19.90
CA LEU A 9 -10.77 9.85 18.98
C LEU A 9 -10.99 11.05 18.05
N LYS A 10 -9.92 11.83 17.80
CA LYS A 10 -9.93 12.79 16.68
C LYS A 10 -10.10 12.02 15.37
N THR A 11 -10.73 12.63 14.36
CA THR A 11 -10.97 11.98 13.05
C THR A 11 -9.69 11.41 12.41
N VAL A 12 -8.56 12.11 12.57
CA VAL A 12 -7.25 11.64 12.09
C VAL A 12 -6.78 10.37 12.80
N GLN A 13 -7.02 10.26 14.10
CA GLN A 13 -6.68 9.08 14.91
C GLN A 13 -7.52 7.88 14.49
N LEU A 14 -8.81 8.11 14.23
CA LEU A 14 -9.70 7.07 13.73
C LEU A 14 -9.19 6.51 12.38
N ARG A 15 -8.86 7.37 11.41
CA ARG A 15 -8.33 6.91 10.10
C ARG A 15 -7.01 6.18 10.21
N TYR A 16 -6.13 6.61 11.11
CA TYR A 16 -4.88 5.92 11.37
C TYR A 16 -5.13 4.53 11.96
N HIS A 17 -6.03 4.39 12.95
CA HIS A 17 -6.37 3.08 13.51
C HIS A 17 -7.08 2.16 12.51
N GLU A 18 -7.90 2.69 11.60
CA GLU A 18 -8.43 1.92 10.48
C GLU A 18 -7.30 1.38 9.58
N ALA A 19 -6.30 2.20 9.27
CA ALA A 19 -5.14 1.75 8.49
C ALA A 19 -4.35 0.66 9.24
N GLU A 20 -4.11 0.81 10.55
CA GLU A 20 -3.48 -0.24 11.37
C GLU A 20 -4.29 -1.55 11.36
N TYR A 21 -5.62 -1.44 11.46
CA TYR A 21 -6.52 -2.59 11.37
C TYR A 21 -6.41 -3.28 10.00
N PHE A 22 -6.50 -2.53 8.91
CA PHE A 22 -6.42 -3.11 7.56
C PHE A 22 -5.05 -3.71 7.25
N TYR A 23 -3.96 -3.10 7.74
CA TYR A 23 -2.63 -3.71 7.68
C TYR A 23 -2.59 -5.04 8.44
N SER A 24 -3.14 -5.08 9.66
CA SER A 24 -3.19 -6.31 10.45
C SER A 24 -3.98 -7.41 9.75
N GLN A 25 -5.13 -7.08 9.15
CA GLN A 25 -5.94 -8.01 8.38
C GLN A 25 -5.22 -8.48 7.10
N PHE A 26 -4.49 -7.58 6.43
CA PHE A 26 -3.64 -7.94 5.29
C PHE A 26 -2.62 -9.02 5.67
N ILE A 27 -1.91 -8.84 6.80
CA ILE A 27 -0.92 -9.80 7.29
C ILE A 27 -1.56 -11.14 7.66
N ILE A 28 -2.70 -11.12 8.38
CA ILE A 28 -3.44 -12.35 8.75
C ILE A 28 -3.83 -13.17 7.52
N HIS A 29 -4.23 -12.51 6.44
CA HIS A 29 -4.62 -13.18 5.20
C HIS A 29 -3.45 -13.50 4.25
N SER A 30 -2.22 -13.13 4.62
CA SER A 30 -0.98 -13.45 3.89
C SER A 30 -0.40 -14.81 4.25
N GLY A 31 -1.07 -15.62 5.07
CA GLY A 31 -0.61 -16.96 5.43
C GLY A 31 -1.66 -17.79 6.18
N PRO A 32 -1.34 -19.05 6.50
CA PRO A 32 -2.23 -19.95 7.23
C PRO A 32 -2.61 -19.36 8.60
N PRO A 33 -3.80 -19.69 9.12
CA PRO A 33 -4.82 -20.55 8.53
C PRO A 33 -5.76 -19.84 7.54
N TYR A 34 -5.57 -18.53 7.28
CA TYR A 34 -6.56 -17.68 6.59
C TYR A 34 -6.13 -17.22 5.20
N ASP A 35 -5.14 -17.86 4.58
CA ASP A 35 -4.58 -17.51 3.27
C ASP A 35 -5.71 -17.27 2.25
N SER A 36 -5.90 -16.00 1.90
CA SER A 36 -6.99 -15.57 1.05
C SER A 36 -6.54 -14.38 0.23
N TYR A 37 -6.07 -14.66 -0.98
CA TYR A 37 -5.62 -13.64 -1.93
C TYR A 37 -6.69 -12.55 -2.13
N PHE A 38 -7.96 -12.91 -2.28
CA PHE A 38 -9.05 -11.92 -2.38
C PHE A 38 -9.07 -10.97 -1.18
N LYS A 39 -9.04 -11.50 0.04
CA LYS A 39 -9.06 -10.68 1.25
C LYS A 39 -7.79 -9.84 1.38
N MET A 40 -6.61 -10.39 1.09
CA MET A 40 -5.35 -9.62 1.07
C MET A 40 -5.49 -8.38 0.20
N VAL A 41 -6.03 -8.52 -1.00
CA VAL A 41 -6.20 -7.41 -1.94
C VAL A 41 -7.21 -6.39 -1.44
N CYS A 42 -8.35 -6.83 -0.92
CA CYS A 42 -9.34 -5.94 -0.32
C CYS A 42 -8.76 -5.14 0.85
N TYR A 43 -7.99 -5.78 1.72
CA TYR A 43 -7.35 -5.11 2.86
C TYR A 43 -6.21 -4.19 2.44
N LEU A 44 -5.46 -4.53 1.38
CA LEU A 44 -4.49 -3.61 0.78
C LEU A 44 -5.17 -2.35 0.26
N ASP A 45 -6.26 -2.47 -0.49
CA ASP A 45 -6.99 -1.31 -1.01
C ASP A 45 -7.59 -0.44 0.10
N ALA A 46 -8.21 -1.08 1.10
CA ALA A 46 -8.76 -0.41 2.26
C ALA A 46 -7.67 0.32 3.06
N PHE A 47 -6.50 -0.30 3.23
CA PHE A 47 -5.33 0.31 3.85
C PHE A 47 -4.90 1.58 3.10
N LEU A 48 -4.70 1.49 1.77
CA LEU A 48 -4.26 2.63 0.97
C LEU A 48 -5.26 3.78 1.03
N SER A 49 -6.56 3.47 0.98
CA SER A 49 -7.62 4.45 1.09
C SER A 49 -7.64 5.14 2.46
N SER A 50 -7.59 4.38 3.56
CA SER A 50 -7.56 4.95 4.91
C SER A 50 -6.30 5.78 5.16
N LEU A 51 -5.11 5.28 4.78
CA LEU A 51 -3.86 5.98 5.02
C LEU A 51 -3.76 7.29 4.22
N VAL A 52 -4.14 7.29 2.94
CA VAL A 52 -4.11 8.50 2.10
C VAL A 52 -5.11 9.54 2.61
N SER A 53 -6.27 9.13 3.14
CA SER A 53 -7.29 10.05 3.66
C SER A 53 -6.82 10.89 4.87
N ILE A 54 -5.78 10.46 5.59
CA ILE A 54 -5.18 11.22 6.70
C ILE A 54 -4.72 12.61 6.26
N GLU A 55 -4.25 12.74 5.01
CA GLU A 55 -3.87 14.03 4.44
C GLU A 55 -5.01 15.05 4.50
N GLU A 56 -6.26 14.64 4.27
CA GLU A 56 -7.41 15.55 4.27
C GLU A 56 -7.84 15.95 5.70
N MET A 57 -7.35 15.25 6.71
CA MET A 57 -7.79 15.38 8.10
C MET A 57 -6.80 16.11 9.01
N VAL A 58 -5.55 16.27 8.56
CA VAL A 58 -4.55 17.06 9.28
C VAL A 58 -4.59 18.53 8.87
N ASN A 59 -4.00 19.40 9.69
CA ASN A 59 -3.92 20.84 9.40
C ASN A 59 -3.04 21.12 8.16
N LYS A 60 -3.17 22.32 7.57
CA LYS A 60 -2.43 22.69 6.33
C LYS A 60 -0.90 22.61 6.45
N CYS A 61 -0.33 22.79 7.64
CA CYS A 61 1.11 22.67 7.85
C CYS A 61 1.54 21.21 7.72
N ASP A 62 0.83 20.32 8.41
CA ASP A 62 1.09 18.89 8.40
C ASP A 62 0.77 18.25 7.04
N GLN A 63 -0.25 18.75 6.32
CA GLN A 63 -0.48 18.38 4.92
C GLN A 63 0.75 18.63 4.06
N LYS A 64 1.37 19.81 4.18
CA LYS A 64 2.58 20.14 3.43
C LYS A 64 3.76 19.26 3.83
N ARG A 65 3.86 18.87 5.10
CA ARG A 65 4.91 17.97 5.60
C ARG A 65 4.72 16.54 5.10
N LEU A 66 3.51 15.98 5.20
CA LEU A 66 3.14 14.67 4.62
C LEU A 66 3.43 14.63 3.12
N ARG A 67 3.03 15.67 2.39
CA ARG A 67 3.34 15.82 0.96
C ARG A 67 4.82 15.94 0.65
N LYS A 68 5.74 16.05 1.61
CA LYS A 68 7.19 16.02 1.32
C LYS A 68 7.79 14.62 1.45
N ILE A 69 7.04 13.66 2.00
CA ILE A 69 7.49 12.29 2.20
C ILE A 69 7.29 11.52 0.89
N ASP A 70 8.40 11.07 0.28
CA ASP A 70 8.34 10.30 -0.97
C ASP A 70 7.52 9.00 -0.80
N LEU A 71 7.65 8.31 0.34
CA LEU A 71 6.85 7.12 0.67
C LEU A 71 5.34 7.43 0.69
N PHE A 72 4.92 8.53 1.32
CA PHE A 72 3.50 8.89 1.35
C PHE A 72 2.96 9.16 -0.06
N ARG A 73 3.73 9.85 -0.91
CA ARG A 73 3.37 10.06 -2.32
C ARG A 73 3.36 8.75 -3.12
N PHE A 74 4.23 7.81 -2.80
CA PHE A 74 4.21 6.46 -3.38
C PHE A 74 2.93 5.70 -3.02
N ILE A 75 2.53 5.67 -1.74
CA ILE A 75 1.24 5.09 -1.30
C ILE A 75 0.07 5.77 -2.03
N LYS A 76 0.09 7.10 -2.14
CA LYS A 76 -0.93 7.86 -2.87
C LYS A 76 -1.00 7.49 -4.35
N ALA A 77 0.15 7.32 -5.00
CA ALA A 77 0.20 6.86 -6.38
C ALA A 77 -0.33 5.42 -6.52
N LEU A 78 0.03 4.51 -5.60
CA LEU A 78 -0.52 3.15 -5.58
C LEU A 78 -2.05 3.14 -5.43
N ARG A 79 -2.60 3.99 -4.56
CA ARG A 79 -4.05 4.16 -4.40
C ARG A 79 -4.71 4.60 -5.70
N ASN A 80 -4.09 5.54 -6.43
CA ASN A 80 -4.64 6.11 -7.66
C ASN A 80 -4.58 5.17 -8.88
N ILE A 81 -3.74 4.14 -8.83
CA ILE A 81 -3.73 3.05 -9.83
C ILE A 81 -4.95 2.13 -9.65
N ALA A 82 -5.66 2.25 -8.51
CA ALA A 82 -6.75 1.39 -8.03
C ALA A 82 -6.32 -0.07 -7.98
N VAL A 83 -6.06 -0.57 -6.76
CA VAL A 83 -5.63 -1.94 -6.49
C VAL A 83 -6.58 -2.98 -7.10
N HIS A 84 -7.84 -2.62 -7.38
CA HIS A 84 -8.80 -3.46 -8.12
C HIS A 84 -8.35 -3.79 -9.56
N HIS A 85 -7.81 -2.83 -10.31
CA HIS A 85 -7.35 -3.07 -11.69
C HIS A 85 -6.06 -3.88 -11.74
N CYS A 86 -5.26 -3.78 -10.68
CA CYS A 86 -3.91 -4.33 -10.63
C CYS A 86 -3.81 -5.74 -10.05
N VAL A 87 -4.78 -6.16 -9.24
CA VAL A 87 -4.63 -7.39 -8.45
C VAL A 87 -5.80 -8.36 -8.64
N PHE A 88 -6.98 -7.86 -9.02
CA PHE A 88 -8.16 -8.67 -9.36
C PHE A 88 -8.42 -8.86 -10.85
N ALA A 89 -7.70 -8.17 -11.74
CA ALA A 89 -7.80 -8.45 -13.16
C ALA A 89 -7.39 -9.91 -13.36
N ALA A 90 -8.37 -10.81 -13.49
CA ALA A 90 -8.25 -12.13 -14.12
C ALA A 90 -7.47 -11.98 -15.44
N PRO A 91 -7.08 -13.06 -16.14
CA PRO A 91 -6.52 -12.96 -17.49
C PRO A 91 -7.58 -12.45 -18.50
N GLN A 92 -8.21 -11.31 -18.21
CA GLN A 92 -9.16 -10.62 -19.05
C GLN A 92 -8.42 -9.50 -19.81
N PRO A 93 -8.77 -9.30 -21.08
CA PRO A 93 -8.11 -8.35 -21.99
C PRO A 93 -8.36 -6.86 -21.68
N GLU A 94 -9.09 -6.53 -20.59
CA GLU A 94 -9.58 -5.17 -20.32
C GLU A 94 -8.83 -4.42 -19.21
N ALA A 95 -7.80 -5.02 -18.60
CA ALA A 95 -7.01 -4.31 -17.60
C ALA A 95 -6.12 -3.25 -18.26
N LYS A 96 -6.26 -1.99 -17.84
CA LYS A 96 -5.44 -0.88 -18.34
C LYS A 96 -3.94 -1.08 -18.13
N PHE A 97 -3.56 -1.76 -17.04
CA PHE A 97 -2.18 -1.91 -16.61
C PHE A 97 -1.85 -3.38 -16.31
N GLU A 98 -0.59 -3.78 -16.55
CA GLU A 98 -0.08 -5.06 -16.06
C GLU A 98 -0.10 -5.09 -14.52
N ARG A 99 -0.26 -6.28 -13.93
CA ARG A 99 -0.22 -6.48 -12.48
C ARG A 99 1.14 -6.05 -11.88
N PRO A 100 1.18 -5.01 -11.02
CA PRO A 100 2.40 -4.50 -10.40
C PRO A 100 2.88 -5.33 -9.21
N PHE A 101 2.10 -6.31 -8.78
CA PHE A 101 2.45 -7.23 -7.72
C PHE A 101 2.39 -8.66 -8.24
N PHE A 102 3.32 -9.50 -7.80
CA PHE A 102 3.22 -10.95 -7.98
C PHE A 102 3.06 -11.62 -6.63
N ARG A 103 2.23 -12.67 -6.60
CA ARG A 103 2.04 -13.50 -5.41
C ARG A 103 3.23 -14.47 -5.33
N HIS A 104 4.03 -14.36 -4.29
CA HIS A 104 5.08 -15.30 -3.95
C HIS A 104 4.54 -16.28 -2.90
N LEU A 105 4.54 -17.57 -3.23
CA LEU A 105 4.17 -18.66 -2.33
C LEU A 105 5.47 -19.29 -1.81
N SER A 106 5.65 -19.31 -0.50
CA SER A 106 6.75 -20.05 0.11
C SER A 106 6.25 -21.46 0.44
N ASP A 107 6.53 -22.43 -0.43
CA ASP A 107 6.22 -23.83 -0.16
C ASP A 107 7.35 -24.45 0.68
N SER A 108 7.04 -24.88 1.90
CA SER A 108 7.94 -25.70 2.70
C SER A 108 7.74 -27.17 2.32
N ILE A 109 8.64 -27.73 1.53
CA ILE A 109 8.68 -29.19 1.34
C ILE A 109 9.42 -29.78 2.55
N GLY A 110 8.65 -30.29 3.53
CA GLY A 110 9.18 -31.15 4.61
C GLY A 110 9.60 -30.46 5.92
N GLY A 111 9.08 -29.28 6.25
CA GLY A 111 9.31 -28.63 7.55
C GLY A 111 8.10 -27.86 8.07
N GLU A 112 8.00 -27.69 9.39
CA GLU A 112 6.94 -26.98 10.13
C GLU A 112 6.85 -25.46 9.85
N GLN A 113 7.19 -25.01 8.64
CA GLN A 113 6.97 -23.63 8.22
C GLN A 113 5.65 -23.54 7.47
N GLU A 114 4.68 -22.81 8.01
CA GLU A 114 3.39 -22.59 7.37
C GLU A 114 3.53 -21.81 6.05
N SER A 115 2.92 -22.30 4.97
CA SER A 115 3.04 -21.74 3.62
C SER A 115 2.56 -20.29 3.54
N SER A 116 3.45 -19.30 3.55
CA SER A 116 3.06 -17.88 3.43
C SER A 116 2.85 -17.42 1.98
N SER A 117 1.82 -16.61 1.75
CA SER A 117 1.53 -15.89 0.51
C SER A 117 1.86 -14.41 0.68
N LYS A 118 2.92 -13.94 0.03
CA LYS A 118 3.31 -12.53 0.06
C LYS A 118 3.12 -11.86 -1.31
N LEU A 119 2.85 -10.56 -1.31
CA LEU A 119 2.83 -9.77 -2.54
C LEU A 119 4.18 -9.07 -2.70
N ALA A 120 4.93 -9.49 -3.71
CA ALA A 120 6.20 -8.87 -4.08
C ALA A 120 6.00 -7.85 -5.20
N ILE A 121 6.77 -6.77 -5.13
CA ILE A 121 6.67 -5.63 -6.04
C ILE A 121 7.39 -5.93 -7.36
N LYS A 122 6.73 -5.67 -8.50
CA LYS A 122 7.35 -5.62 -9.83
C LYS A 122 7.73 -4.19 -10.18
N TYR A 123 9.00 -3.85 -9.98
CA TYR A 123 9.50 -2.49 -10.15
C TYR A 123 9.30 -1.93 -11.56
N ASP A 124 9.68 -2.70 -12.59
CA ASP A 124 9.58 -2.26 -13.98
C ASP A 124 8.13 -1.97 -14.37
N VAL A 125 7.19 -2.82 -13.91
CA VAL A 125 5.76 -2.63 -14.15
C VAL A 125 5.24 -1.37 -13.47
N LEU A 126 5.56 -1.15 -12.19
CA LEU A 126 5.16 0.08 -11.50
C LEU A 126 5.75 1.33 -12.17
N ARG A 127 6.99 1.26 -12.65
CA ARG A 127 7.66 2.37 -13.32
C ARG A 127 6.92 2.75 -14.60
N GLU A 128 6.56 1.77 -15.42
CA GLU A 128 5.82 2.00 -16.66
C GLU A 128 4.39 2.50 -16.40
N ILE A 129 3.72 1.98 -15.35
CA ILE A 129 2.41 2.50 -14.94
C ILE A 129 2.51 3.97 -14.52
N PHE A 130 3.48 4.33 -13.67
CA PHE A 130 3.64 5.71 -13.23
C PHE A 130 3.94 6.65 -14.40
N LYS A 131 4.82 6.27 -15.34
CA LYS A 131 5.08 7.06 -16.55
C LYS A 131 3.84 7.22 -17.42
N SER A 132 3.05 6.15 -17.60
CA SER A 132 1.82 6.19 -18.37
C SER A 132 0.79 7.14 -17.75
N ILE A 133 0.60 7.09 -16.42
CA ILE A 133 -0.30 8.01 -15.72
C ILE A 133 0.22 9.45 -15.80
N GLU A 134 1.53 9.67 -15.69
CA GLU A 134 2.12 11.00 -15.78
C GLU A 134 1.88 11.65 -17.15
N ALA A 135 1.97 10.87 -18.23
CA ALA A 135 1.70 11.32 -19.59
C ALA A 135 0.23 11.76 -19.79
N GLU A 136 -0.71 11.06 -19.16
CA GLU A 136 -2.14 11.36 -19.25
C GLU A 136 -2.61 12.45 -18.27
N ARG A 137 -2.04 12.47 -17.07
CA ARG A 137 -2.51 13.28 -15.93
C ARG A 137 -1.41 14.19 -15.41
N LYS A 138 -1.15 15.27 -16.14
CA LYS A 138 -0.09 16.25 -15.81
C LYS A 138 -0.22 16.88 -14.42
N ASN A 139 -1.43 16.92 -13.85
CA ASN A 139 -1.68 17.42 -12.50
C ASN A 139 -1.17 16.48 -11.39
N GLU A 140 -0.89 15.21 -11.68
CA GLU A 140 -0.33 14.24 -10.72
C GLU A 140 1.21 14.19 -10.75
N LYS A 141 1.86 14.96 -11.63
CA LYS A 141 3.30 14.91 -11.92
C LYS A 141 4.18 14.89 -10.66
N GLU A 142 4.01 15.84 -9.75
CA GLU A 142 4.84 15.90 -8.53
C GLU A 142 4.68 14.66 -7.62
N THR A 143 3.47 14.07 -7.60
CA THR A 143 3.19 12.85 -6.83
C THR A 143 3.90 11.66 -7.48
N LEU A 144 3.81 11.56 -8.80
CA LEU A 144 4.41 10.47 -9.58
C LEU A 144 5.93 10.55 -9.61
N GLU A 145 6.54 11.73 -9.75
CA GLU A 145 7.99 11.90 -9.66
C GLU A 145 8.54 11.46 -8.29
N ALA A 146 7.82 11.79 -7.21
CA ALA A 146 8.20 11.34 -5.88
C ALA A 146 7.99 9.84 -5.67
N ALA A 147 6.91 9.28 -6.22
CA ALA A 147 6.67 7.85 -6.22
C ALA A 147 7.80 7.11 -6.97
N GLN A 148 8.27 7.64 -8.10
CA GLN A 148 9.42 7.09 -8.84
C GLN A 148 10.73 7.20 -8.05
N ARG A 149 10.98 8.31 -7.33
CA ARG A 149 12.14 8.41 -6.42
C ARG A 149 12.08 7.38 -5.29
N TYR A 150 10.90 7.14 -4.72
CA TYR A 150 10.73 6.10 -3.71
C TYR A 150 10.94 4.70 -4.30
N LEU A 151 10.37 4.43 -5.47
CA LEU A 151 10.55 3.16 -6.18
C LEU A 151 12.04 2.86 -6.43
N SER A 152 12.81 3.86 -6.85
CA SER A 152 14.27 3.75 -7.04
C SER A 152 15.01 3.41 -5.73
N LYS A 153 14.54 3.92 -4.58
CA LYS A 153 15.07 3.54 -3.25
C LYS A 153 14.70 2.12 -2.85
N LEU A 154 13.57 1.59 -3.31
CA LEU A 154 13.19 0.20 -3.06
C LEU A 154 13.98 -0.77 -3.95
N GLU A 155 14.36 -0.36 -5.15
CA GLU A 155 15.16 -1.17 -6.10
C GLU A 155 16.58 -1.44 -5.60
N SER A 156 17.13 -0.55 -4.76
CA SER A 156 18.45 -0.76 -4.15
C SER A 156 18.44 -1.72 -2.95
N ARG A 157 17.26 -2.18 -2.51
CA ARG A 157 17.14 -3.18 -1.44
C ARG A 157 17.30 -4.61 -2.01
N PRO A 158 17.72 -5.59 -1.20
CA PRO A 158 17.70 -7.00 -1.61
C PRO A 158 16.30 -7.41 -2.08
N GLN A 159 16.23 -8.04 -3.25
CA GLN A 159 14.98 -8.51 -3.85
C GLN A 159 14.64 -9.94 -3.40
N PRO A 160 13.34 -10.31 -3.35
CA PRO A 160 12.17 -9.47 -3.63
C PRO A 160 11.81 -8.54 -2.45
N VAL A 161 11.34 -7.32 -2.75
CA VAL A 161 10.71 -6.46 -1.75
C VAL A 161 9.20 -6.72 -1.74
N TYR A 162 8.69 -6.98 -0.55
CA TYR A 162 7.29 -7.26 -0.30
C TYR A 162 6.53 -5.99 0.10
N ILE A 163 5.24 -5.93 -0.27
CA ILE A 163 4.41 -4.75 -0.01
C ILE A 163 4.17 -4.50 1.48
N ASP A 164 4.09 -5.54 2.31
CA ASP A 164 3.90 -5.45 3.77
C ASP A 164 4.93 -4.53 4.42
N LEU A 165 6.20 -4.66 4.04
CA LEU A 165 7.28 -3.78 4.51
C LEU A 165 7.01 -2.32 4.19
N VAL A 166 6.49 -2.04 2.99
CA VAL A 166 6.15 -0.68 2.55
C VAL A 166 4.93 -0.14 3.32
N LEU A 167 3.92 -0.97 3.57
CA LEU A 167 2.73 -0.59 4.37
C LEU A 167 3.14 -0.25 5.81
N HIS A 168 3.98 -1.09 6.41
CA HIS A 168 4.52 -0.88 7.76
C HIS A 168 5.34 0.40 7.85
N ASP A 169 6.27 0.63 6.91
CA ASP A 169 7.06 1.86 6.84
C ASP A 169 6.14 3.08 6.72
N ALA A 170 5.05 2.99 5.96
CA ALA A 170 4.10 4.08 5.76
C ALA A 170 3.30 4.40 7.03
N LEU A 171 2.88 3.40 7.80
CA LEU A 171 2.26 3.60 9.11
C LEU A 171 3.19 4.37 10.05
N ASN A 172 4.45 3.96 10.12
CA ASN A 172 5.43 4.58 11.01
C ASN A 172 5.70 6.06 10.66
N GLU A 173 5.81 6.38 9.37
CA GLU A 173 5.97 7.76 8.90
C GLU A 173 4.74 8.62 9.23
N VAL A 174 3.53 8.08 9.03
CA VAL A 174 2.30 8.84 9.23
C VAL A 174 1.95 9.02 10.72
N LYS A 175 2.37 8.11 11.60
CA LYS A 175 2.12 8.18 13.05
C LYS A 175 2.50 9.52 13.68
N ALA A 176 3.54 10.18 13.17
CA ALA A 176 4.00 11.48 13.66
C ALA A 176 2.96 12.62 13.46
N PHE A 177 1.93 12.41 12.64
CA PHE A 177 0.92 13.41 12.26
C PHE A 177 -0.44 13.19 12.94
N VAL A 178 -0.54 12.21 13.84
CA VAL A 178 -1.80 11.68 14.38
C VAL A 178 -2.04 12.13 15.85
N GLN A 179 -1.28 13.13 16.32
CA GLN A 179 -1.33 13.64 17.71
C GLN A 179 -2.57 14.49 18.03
#